data_AF-A0A9D4F961-F1
#
_entry.id   AF-A0A9D4F961-F1
#
_cell.length_a   1.000
_cell.length_b   1.000
_cell.length_c   1.000
_cell.angle_alpha   90.00
_cell.angle_beta   90.00
_cell.angle_gamma   90.00
#
_symmetry.space_group_name_H-M   'P 1'
#
loop_
_entity.id
_entity.type
_entity.pdbx_description
1 polymer ?
#
loop_
_entity_poly.entity_id
_entity_poly.type
_entity_poly.pdbx_seq_one_letter_code
_entity_poly.pdbx_strand_id
1 'polypeptide(L)'
;MHKSNVSRKPSVPFKSPLQSSSRGKVVQDDPERRQALEKRLGELNKQIKEMQDQGYREGELQTHIEKLHEYNEIKDVGQLVLGRLGMLLGQLVLGRLANLQGVTTRDLYEQYGLDLED
;
A
#
# COMPACT_ATOMS: atom_id res chain seq x y z
N MET A 1 76.60 -24.68 28.63
CA MET A 1 75.86 -23.41 28.45
C MET A 1 75.35 -23.40 27.01
N HIS A 2 74.10 -23.81 26.81
CA HIS A 2 72.91 -22.97 26.55
C HIS A 2 72.40 -23.24 25.13
N LYS A 3 71.27 -23.96 25.10
CA LYS A 3 70.41 -24.17 23.94
C LYS A 3 69.85 -22.81 23.50
N SER A 4 69.82 -22.53 22.21
CA SER A 4 68.89 -21.56 21.62
C SER A 4 68.03 -22.29 20.60
N ASN A 5 66.88 -22.67 21.12
CA ASN A 5 65.73 -23.26 20.48
C ASN A 5 65.05 -22.17 19.62
N VAL A 6 64.93 -22.34 18.30
CA VAL A 6 64.00 -21.53 17.50
C VAL A 6 62.93 -22.43 16.93
N SER A 7 61.73 -22.12 17.41
CA SER A 7 60.48 -22.83 17.25
C SER A 7 59.98 -22.85 15.80
N ARG A 8 59.30 -23.95 15.48
CA ARG A 8 58.67 -24.28 14.20
C ARG A 8 57.63 -23.23 13.77
N LYS A 9 57.53 -23.01 12.46
CA LYS A 9 56.23 -22.80 11.81
C LYS A 9 56.15 -23.68 10.56
N PRO A 10 55.29 -24.72 10.51
CA PRO A 10 54.91 -25.29 9.23
C PRO A 10 54.04 -24.24 8.52
N SER A 11 54.48 -23.78 7.36
CA SER A 11 53.66 -22.98 6.45
C SER A 11 52.56 -23.89 5.89
N VAL A 12 51.48 -24.07 6.64
CA VAL A 12 50.25 -24.61 6.07
C VAL A 12 49.58 -23.49 5.27
N PRO A 13 49.35 -23.67 3.96
CA PRO A 13 48.57 -22.71 3.20
C PRO A 13 47.18 -22.63 3.83
N PHE A 14 46.70 -21.41 4.06
CA PHE A 14 45.33 -21.13 4.48
C PHE A 14 44.38 -21.73 3.46
N LYS A 15 43.77 -22.87 3.77
CA LYS A 15 42.70 -23.45 2.97
C LYS A 15 41.43 -22.67 3.27
N SER A 16 41.13 -21.70 2.42
CA SER A 16 39.85 -21.01 2.43
C SER A 16 38.72 -22.06 2.27
N PRO A 17 37.69 -22.07 3.12
CA PRO A 17 36.53 -22.96 2.98
C PRO A 17 35.79 -22.80 1.64
N LEU A 18 36.07 -21.71 0.90
CA LEU A 18 35.49 -21.41 -0.40
C LEU A 18 36.31 -21.93 -1.58
N GLN A 19 37.45 -22.61 -1.33
CA GLN A 19 38.32 -23.13 -2.39
C GLN A 19 38.17 -24.65 -2.57
N SER A 20 36.94 -25.16 -2.42
CA SER A 20 36.56 -26.44 -3.01
C SER A 20 36.14 -26.20 -4.45
N SER A 21 37.01 -26.63 -5.37
CA SER A 21 36.76 -26.93 -6.79
C SER A 21 35.28 -26.86 -7.25
N SER A 22 34.79 -25.66 -7.56
CA SER A 22 33.83 -25.46 -8.64
C SER A 22 34.54 -24.70 -9.75
N ARG A 23 35.53 -25.39 -10.33
CA ARG A 23 36.01 -25.12 -11.69
C ARG A 23 34.75 -24.83 -12.51
N GLY A 24 34.62 -23.58 -12.98
CA GLY A 24 33.37 -23.02 -13.46
C GLY A 24 32.62 -24.07 -14.26
N LYS A 25 31.41 -24.40 -13.82
CA LYS A 25 30.49 -25.20 -14.62
C LYS A 25 30.24 -24.32 -15.83
N VAL A 26 31.05 -24.50 -16.88
CA VAL A 26 30.73 -23.99 -18.21
C VAL A 26 29.32 -24.51 -18.41
N VAL A 27 28.36 -23.59 -18.38
CA VAL A 27 26.97 -23.92 -18.70
C VAL A 27 27.09 -24.46 -20.11
N GLN A 28 27.08 -25.79 -20.22
CA GLN A 28 27.08 -26.43 -21.52
C GLN A 28 25.86 -25.88 -22.22
N ASP A 29 26.10 -25.38 -23.42
CA ASP A 29 25.13 -24.72 -24.27
C ASP A 29 24.12 -25.76 -24.78
N ASP A 30 23.28 -26.25 -23.86
CA ASP A 30 22.33 -27.31 -24.07
C ASP A 30 21.22 -26.79 -25.00
N PRO A 31 21.20 -27.23 -26.27
CA PRO A 31 20.25 -26.75 -27.26
C PRO A 31 18.80 -27.10 -26.88
N GLU A 32 18.58 -28.23 -26.19
CA GLU A 32 17.24 -28.61 -25.71
C GLU A 32 16.77 -27.65 -24.62
N ARG A 33 17.66 -27.28 -23.71
CA ARG A 33 17.35 -26.31 -22.65
C ARG A 33 17.07 -24.92 -23.19
N ARG A 34 17.81 -24.47 -24.22
CA ARG A 34 17.52 -23.22 -24.94
C ARG A 34 16.18 -23.26 -25.63
N GLN A 35 15.88 -24.34 -26.34
CA GLN A 35 14.61 -24.51 -27.04
C GLN A 35 13.42 -24.56 -26.07
N ALA A 36 13.59 -25.18 -24.90
CA ALA A 36 12.60 -25.18 -23.83
C ALA A 36 12.38 -23.78 -23.23
N LEU A 37 13.45 -23.01 -23.05
CA LEU A 37 13.38 -21.61 -22.61
C LEU A 37 12.67 -20.73 -23.64
N GLU A 38 12.98 -20.87 -24.93
CA GLU A 38 12.31 -20.13 -26.02
C GLU A 38 10.82 -20.44 -26.10
N LYS A 39 10.44 -21.72 -25.99
CA LYS A 39 9.02 -22.12 -25.92
C LYS A 39 8.32 -21.48 -24.73
N ARG A 40 8.92 -21.57 -23.54
CA ARG A 40 8.34 -20.99 -22.32
C ARG A 40 8.21 -19.47 -22.41
N LEU A 41 9.19 -18.81 -23.03
CA LEU A 41 9.17 -17.37 -23.28
C LEU A 41 8.05 -16.99 -24.25
N GLY A 42 7.84 -17.78 -25.32
CA GLY A 42 6.72 -17.61 -26.24
C GLY A 42 5.35 -17.78 -25.57
N GLU A 43 5.19 -18.81 -24.73
CA GLU A 43 3.96 -19.04 -23.95
C GLU A 43 3.69 -17.90 -22.96
N LEU A 44 4.72 -17.44 -22.24
CA LEU A 44 4.63 -16.30 -21.32
C LEU A 44 4.23 -15.01 -22.06
N ASN A 45 4.85 -14.72 -23.20
CA ASN A 45 4.48 -13.55 -24.01
C ASN A 45 3.04 -13.62 -24.52
N LYS A 46 2.57 -14.83 -24.89
CA LYS A 46 1.17 -15.03 -25.29
C LYS A 46 0.22 -14.75 -24.12
N GLN A 47 0.52 -15.26 -22.93
CA GLN A 47 -0.29 -15.00 -21.73
C GLN A 47 -0.30 -13.52 -21.35
N ILE A 48 0.84 -12.85 -21.39
CA ILE A 48 0.94 -11.41 -21.14
C ILE A 48 0.06 -10.65 -22.13
N LYS A 49 0.12 -11.01 -23.43
CA LYS A 49 -0.69 -10.36 -24.46
C LYS A 49 -2.19 -10.61 -24.25
N GLU A 50 -2.59 -11.83 -23.94
CA GLU A 50 -3.99 -12.15 -23.63
C GLU A 50 -4.51 -11.36 -22.41
N MET A 51 -3.68 -11.19 -21.37
CA MET A 51 -4.04 -10.36 -20.21
C MET A 51 -4.16 -8.87 -20.60
N GLN A 52 -3.25 -8.35 -21.42
CA GLN A 52 -3.32 -6.97 -21.91
C GLN A 52 -4.54 -6.75 -22.82
N ASP A 53 -4.89 -7.71 -23.68
CA ASP A 53 -6.06 -7.67 -24.56
C ASP A 53 -7.38 -7.75 -23.77
N GLN A 54 -7.37 -8.44 -22.61
CA GLN A 54 -8.47 -8.42 -21.64
C GLN A 54 -8.54 -7.11 -20.84
N GLY A 55 -7.63 -6.17 -21.07
CA GLY A 55 -7.59 -4.87 -20.42
C GLY A 55 -6.77 -4.82 -19.15
N TYR A 56 -6.13 -5.90 -18.70
CA TYR A 56 -5.28 -5.84 -17.50
C TYR A 56 -4.00 -5.05 -17.79
N ARG A 57 -3.95 -3.82 -17.28
CA ARG A 57 -2.75 -2.96 -17.32
C ARG A 57 -2.29 -2.64 -15.91
N GLU A 58 -0.97 -2.68 -15.68
CA GLU A 58 -0.37 -2.40 -14.37
C GLU A 58 -0.77 -1.03 -13.79
N GLY A 59 -1.00 -0.03 -14.65
CA GLY A 59 -1.37 1.33 -14.23
C GLY A 59 -2.85 1.54 -13.91
N GLU A 60 -3.75 0.61 -14.28
CA GLU A 60 -5.18 0.80 -14.08
C GLU A 60 -5.59 0.69 -12.61
N LEU A 61 -4.96 -0.21 -11.86
CA LEU A 61 -5.23 -0.35 -10.44
C LEU A 61 -4.86 0.92 -9.67
N GLN A 62 -3.69 1.49 -9.95
CA GLN A 62 -3.25 2.74 -9.32
C GLN A 62 -4.18 3.90 -9.66
N THR A 63 -4.60 3.99 -10.94
CA THR A 63 -5.58 4.97 -11.39
C THR A 63 -6.93 4.81 -10.68
N HIS A 64 -7.38 3.57 -10.44
CA HIS A 64 -8.63 3.31 -9.72
C HIS A 64 -8.52 3.62 -8.22
N ILE A 65 -7.38 3.35 -7.60
CA ILE A 65 -7.10 3.74 -6.21
C ILE A 65 -7.17 5.26 -6.06
N GLU A 66 -6.52 6.01 -6.96
CA GLU A 66 -6.54 7.47 -6.94
C GLU A 66 -7.96 8.03 -7.09
N LYS A 67 -8.74 7.51 -8.04
CA LYS A 67 -10.14 7.91 -8.23
C LYS A 67 -11.03 7.61 -7.02
N LEU A 68 -10.79 6.50 -6.33
CA LEU A 68 -11.52 6.18 -5.09
C LEU A 68 -11.17 7.14 -3.95
N HIS A 69 -9.90 7.53 -3.84
CA HIS A 69 -9.50 8.54 -2.86
C HIS A 69 -10.12 9.90 -3.17
N GLU A 70 -10.06 10.35 -4.42
CA GLU A 70 -10.68 11.61 -4.85
C GLU A 70 -12.20 11.62 -4.60
N TYR A 71 -12.89 10.52 -4.91
CA TYR A 71 -14.32 10.39 -4.61
C TYR A 71 -14.60 10.49 -3.10
N ASN A 72 -13.83 9.79 -2.26
CA ASN A 72 -14.01 9.83 -0.81
C ASN A 72 -13.77 11.24 -0.26
N GLU A 73 -12.73 11.93 -0.71
CA GLU A 73 -12.46 13.31 -0.30
C GLU A 73 -13.63 14.25 -0.60
N ILE A 74 -14.18 14.19 -1.81
CA ILE A 74 -15.34 15.01 -2.21
C ILE A 74 -16.57 14.63 -1.38
N LYS A 75 -16.82 13.34 -1.17
CA LYS A 75 -17.93 12.86 -0.35
C LYS A 75 -17.83 13.37 1.09
N ASP A 76 -16.64 13.29 1.69
CA ASP A 76 -16.42 13.66 3.08
C ASP A 76 -16.59 15.17 3.29
N VAL A 77 -16.08 15.98 2.35
CA VAL A 77 -16.35 17.43 2.31
C VAL A 77 -17.85 17.70 2.17
N GLY A 78 -18.54 16.96 1.29
CA GLY A 78 -19.98 17.07 1.10
C GLY A 78 -20.77 16.77 2.38
N GLN A 79 -20.43 15.69 3.07
CA GLN A 79 -21.06 15.32 4.35
C GLN A 79 -20.81 16.35 5.44
N LEU A 80 -19.61 16.91 5.52
CA LEU A 80 -19.31 17.99 6.46
C LEU A 80 -20.16 19.24 6.19
N VAL A 81 -20.29 19.65 4.93
CA VAL A 81 -21.09 20.81 4.54
C VAL A 81 -22.57 20.57 4.83
N LEU A 82 -23.10 19.40 4.46
CA LEU A 82 -24.49 19.03 4.73
C LEU A 82 -24.79 18.98 6.23
N GLY A 83 -23.88 18.42 7.04
CA GLY A 83 -23.99 18.39 8.50
C GLY A 83 -24.09 19.79 9.09
N ARG A 84 -23.19 20.70 8.69
CA ARG A 84 -23.22 22.11 9.14
C ARG A 84 -24.50 22.83 8.72
N LEU A 85 -24.94 22.64 7.48
CA LEU A 85 -26.19 23.24 7.00
C LEU A 85 -27.39 22.72 7.78
N GLY A 86 -27.46 21.41 8.04
CA GLY A 86 -28.51 20.80 8.85
C GLY A 86 -28.55 21.39 10.27
N MET A 87 -27.39 21.51 10.92
CA MET A 87 -27.26 22.11 12.24
C MET A 87 -27.73 23.57 12.26
N LEU A 88 -27.26 24.40 11.31
CA LEU A 88 -27.65 25.81 11.21
C LEU A 88 -29.14 26.00 10.94
N LEU A 89 -29.72 25.18 10.04
CA LEU A 89 -31.15 25.20 9.76
C LEU A 89 -31.95 24.78 11.00
N GLY A 90 -31.50 23.77 11.74
CA GLY A 90 -32.09 23.35 13.00
C GLY A 90 -32.12 24.49 14.02
N GLN A 91 -31.00 25.16 14.25
CA GLN A 91 -30.91 26.32 15.16
C GLN A 91 -31.82 27.47 14.73
N LEU A 92 -31.89 27.76 13.43
CA LEU A 92 -32.76 28.81 12.89
C LEU A 92 -34.25 28.47 13.11
N VAL A 93 -34.64 27.22 12.86
CA VAL A 93 -36.02 26.75 13.04
C VAL A 93 -36.42 26.82 14.51
N LEU A 94 -35.55 26.37 15.41
CA LEU A 94 -35.78 26.46 16.87
C LEU A 94 -35.90 27.91 17.32
N GLY A 95 -35.02 28.80 16.86
CA GLY A 95 -35.10 30.24 17.14
C GLY A 95 -36.40 30.86 16.67
N ARG A 96 -36.87 30.50 15.48
CA ARG A 96 -38.15 30.99 14.96
C ARG A 96 -39.35 30.43 15.74
N LEU A 97 -39.30 29.15 16.12
CA LEU A 97 -40.35 28.52 16.91
C LEU A 97 -40.48 29.14 18.30
N ALA A 98 -39.34 29.37 18.97
CA ALA A 98 -39.29 30.04 20.28
C ALA A 98 -39.95 31.42 20.22
N ASN A 99 -39.60 32.21 19.20
CA ASN A 99 -40.19 33.53 18.97
C ASN A 99 -41.70 33.48 18.73
N LEU A 100 -42.19 32.49 17.98
CA LEU A 100 -43.63 32.32 17.70
C LEU A 100 -44.41 31.88 18.95
N GLN A 101 -43.79 31.08 19.81
CA GLN A 101 -44.40 30.58 21.04
C GLN A 101 -44.20 31.50 22.25
N GLY A 102 -43.38 32.54 22.12
CA GLY A 102 -43.06 33.46 23.22
C GLY A 102 -42.23 32.81 24.32
N VAL A 103 -41.54 31.71 24.01
CA VAL A 103 -40.65 30.98 24.93
C VAL A 103 -39.19 31.23 24.56
N THR A 104 -38.26 30.88 25.43
CA THR A 104 -36.85 30.98 25.09
C THR A 104 -36.42 29.79 24.24
N THR A 105 -35.36 29.95 23.46
CA THR A 105 -34.78 28.82 22.73
C THR A 105 -34.35 27.71 23.69
N ARG A 106 -33.78 28.05 24.85
CA ARG A 106 -33.40 27.09 25.90
C ARG A 106 -34.55 26.18 26.34
N ASP A 107 -35.75 26.73 26.51
CA ASP A 107 -36.94 25.95 26.89
C ASP A 107 -37.27 24.89 25.82
N LEU A 108 -37.07 25.23 24.53
CA LEU A 108 -37.27 24.30 23.43
C LEU A 108 -36.17 23.23 23.35
N TYR A 109 -34.91 23.57 23.64
CA TYR A 109 -33.83 22.59 23.72
C TYR A 109 -34.13 21.54 24.80
N GLU A 110 -34.54 21.97 26.00
CA GLU A 110 -34.96 21.07 27.08
C GLU A 110 -36.21 20.25 26.69
N GLN A 111 -37.19 20.87 26.03
CA GLN A 111 -38.42 20.19 25.59
C GLN A 111 -38.20 19.12 24.52
N TYR A 112 -37.30 19.38 23.57
CA TYR A 112 -36.98 18.45 22.47
C TYR A 112 -35.82 17.51 22.81
N GLY A 113 -35.25 17.58 24.02
CA GLY A 113 -34.13 16.74 24.44
C GLY A 113 -32.85 17.01 23.65
N LEU A 114 -32.64 18.25 23.22
CA LEU A 114 -31.48 18.70 22.47
C LEU A 114 -30.45 19.31 23.43
N ASP A 115 -29.17 19.01 23.21
CA ASP A 115 -28.10 19.66 23.96
C ASP A 115 -27.75 21.01 23.34
N LEU A 116 -27.42 21.99 24.18
CA LEU A 116 -26.98 23.32 23.77
C LEU A 116 -25.49 23.34 23.40
N GLU A 117 -24.73 22.32 23.80
CA GLU A 117 -23.29 22.21 23.58
C GLU A 117 -22.88 21.26 22.43
N ASP A 118 -23.84 20.59 21.77
CA ASP A 118 -23.66 19.76 20.56
C ASP A 118 -23.62 20.60 19.25
#